data_AF-D8SNY3-F1
#
_entry.id   AF-D8SNY3-F1
#
_cell.length_a   1.000
_cell.length_b   1.000
_cell.length_c   1.000
_cell.angle_alpha   90.00
_cell.angle_beta   90.00
_cell.angle_gamma   90.00
#
_symmetry.space_group_name_H-M   'P 1'
#
loop_
_entity.id
_entity.type
_entity.pdbx_description
1 polymer ?
#
loop_
_entity_poly.entity_id
_entity_poly.type
_entity_poly.pdbx_seq_one_letter_code
_entity_poly.pdbx_strand_id
1 'polypeptide(L)'
;LLILAVHAVMLETGFVILGCPTIAGASSIKYTLPELGQLKNDEARVLLRCQSVGEFMVVYGSVQGSSQIFRLSLSISKFLGEQDQASFSLYKDAFALWKEIKDNLTLRLLMLLCEIAGLPLPACFQILPTELKMKILEFLPALDVARISMVSSELRFLAA
;
A
#
# COMPACT_ATOMS: atom_id res chain seq x y z
N LEU A 1 8.79 5.49 14.58
CA LEU A 1 7.67 4.51 14.69
C LEU A 1 6.83 4.44 13.41
N LEU A 2 6.28 5.54 12.90
CA LEU A 2 5.46 5.50 11.67
C LEU A 2 6.25 5.06 10.42
N ILE A 3 7.52 5.44 10.28
CA ILE A 3 8.39 4.95 9.20
C ILE A 3 8.54 3.43 9.25
N LEU A 4 8.65 2.85 10.46
CA LEU A 4 8.73 1.39 10.65
C LEU A 4 7.41 0.71 10.29
N ALA A 5 6.26 1.33 10.60
CA ALA A 5 4.96 0.82 10.18
C ALA A 5 4.86 0.80 8.64
N VAL A 6 5.21 1.91 7.98
CA VAL A 6 5.24 1.97 6.51
C VAL A 6 6.17 0.91 5.94
N HIS A 7 7.35 0.77 6.52
CA HIS A 7 8.31 -0.25 6.12
C HIS A 7 7.75 -1.68 6.27
N ALA A 8 7.10 -1.99 7.40
CA ALA A 8 6.49 -3.29 7.64
C ALA A 8 5.36 -3.57 6.63
N VAL A 9 4.50 -2.59 6.33
CA VAL A 9 3.44 -2.76 5.31
C VAL A 9 4.05 -2.97 3.91
N MET A 10 5.13 -2.27 3.55
CA MET A 10 5.83 -2.51 2.29
C MET A 10 6.28 -3.97 2.19
N LEU A 11 6.94 -4.50 3.23
CA LEU A 11 7.39 -5.90 3.25
C LEU A 11 6.22 -6.88 3.17
N GLU A 12 5.14 -6.66 3.91
CA GLU A 12 3.95 -7.51 3.89
C GLU A 12 3.32 -7.58 2.49
N THR A 13 3.32 -6.47 1.75
CA THR A 13 2.78 -6.41 0.38
C THR A 13 3.70 -7.02 -0.69
N GLY A 14 4.84 -7.60 -0.28
CA GLY A 14 5.75 -8.33 -1.18
C GLY A 14 6.97 -7.53 -1.66
N PHE A 15 7.14 -6.28 -1.22
CA PHE A 15 8.35 -5.53 -1.54
C PHE A 15 9.55 -6.01 -0.73
N VAL A 16 10.74 -5.90 -1.33
CA VAL A 16 12.03 -6.17 -0.70
C VAL A 16 12.87 -4.89 -0.70
N ILE A 17 13.60 -4.64 0.40
CA ILE A 17 14.48 -3.46 0.51
C ILE A 17 15.70 -3.63 -0.37
N LEU A 18 16.06 -2.57 -1.10
CA LEU A 18 17.34 -2.42 -1.78
C LEU A 18 18.28 -1.52 -0.96
N GLY A 19 19.20 -2.14 -0.22
CA GLY A 19 20.24 -1.47 0.56
C GLY A 19 19.92 -1.30 2.04
N CYS A 20 20.79 -0.60 2.77
CA CYS A 20 20.61 -0.30 4.18
C CYS A 20 19.73 0.96 4.34
N PRO A 21 18.63 0.92 5.11
CA PRO A 21 17.83 2.11 5.34
C PRO A 21 18.63 3.10 6.20
N THR A 22 18.98 4.26 5.64
CA THR A 22 19.53 5.36 6.43
C THR A 22 18.38 6.05 7.17
N ILE A 23 18.12 5.64 8.42
CA ILE A 23 17.01 6.13 9.25
C ILE A 23 17.37 7.47 9.94
N ALA A 24 18.04 8.39 9.24
CA ALA A 24 18.46 9.68 9.79
C ALA A 24 17.84 10.86 9.02
N GLY A 25 16.93 11.60 9.68
CA GLY A 25 16.42 12.93 9.29
C GLY A 25 15.44 12.99 8.11
N ALA A 26 15.71 12.26 7.03
CA ALA A 26 14.83 12.09 5.87
C ALA A 26 15.12 10.73 5.24
N SER A 27 14.44 9.69 5.72
CA SER A 27 14.69 8.32 5.25
C SER A 27 14.15 8.16 3.84
N SER A 28 15.07 8.18 2.87
CA SER A 28 14.81 7.68 1.53
C SER A 28 15.07 6.18 1.52
N ILE A 29 14.03 5.37 1.33
CA ILE A 29 14.13 3.91 1.34
C ILE A 29 13.79 3.41 -0.07
N LYS A 30 14.63 2.54 -0.61
CA LYS A 30 14.44 1.93 -1.93
C LYS A 30 13.88 0.53 -1.78
N TYR A 31 12.91 0.20 -2.61
CA TYR A 31 12.27 -1.10 -2.65
C TYR A 31 12.23 -1.63 -4.10
N THR A 32 12.14 -2.94 -4.22
CA THR A 32 11.88 -3.65 -5.47
C THR A 32 11.03 -4.88 -5.19
N LEU A 33 10.69 -5.64 -6.23
CA LEU A 33 10.04 -6.94 -6.10
C LEU A 33 11.06 -8.07 -6.28
N PRO A 34 10.90 -9.21 -5.58
CA PRO A 34 11.77 -10.38 -5.74
C PRO A 34 11.96 -10.80 -7.20
N GLU A 35 10.90 -10.72 -8.00
CA GLU A 35 10.85 -11.08 -9.41
C GLU A 35 11.75 -10.19 -10.27
N LEU A 36 12.00 -8.95 -9.82
CA LEU A 36 12.82 -7.95 -10.50
C LEU A 36 14.27 -7.94 -10.02
N GLY A 37 14.56 -8.48 -8.84
CA GLY A 37 15.92 -8.51 -8.27
C GLY A 37 16.95 -9.26 -9.13
N GLN A 38 16.49 -10.14 -10.03
CA GLN A 38 17.32 -10.91 -10.98
C GLN A 38 17.64 -10.11 -12.26
N LEU A 39 16.80 -9.12 -12.60
CA LEU A 39 16.98 -8.26 -13.76
C LEU A 39 17.89 -7.10 -13.35
N LYS A 40 19.06 -6.98 -13.98
CA LYS A 40 19.98 -5.83 -13.83
C LYS A 40 19.37 -4.49 -14.27
N ASN A 41 18.07 -4.44 -14.56
CA ASN A 41 17.42 -3.26 -15.06
C ASN A 41 17.10 -2.33 -13.88
N ASP A 42 17.76 -1.17 -13.86
CA ASP A 42 17.58 -0.13 -12.83
C ASP A 42 16.20 0.56 -12.93
N GLU A 43 15.42 0.23 -13.96
CA GLU A 43 14.20 0.96 -14.33
C GLU A 43 12.97 0.59 -13.50
N ALA A 44 12.98 -0.49 -12.72
CA ALA A 44 11.79 -0.95 -11.97
C ALA A 44 12.05 -0.97 -10.45
N ARG A 45 12.20 0.23 -9.87
CA ARG A 45 12.43 0.42 -8.43
C ARG A 45 11.47 1.44 -7.82
N VAL A 46 11.04 1.19 -6.60
CA VAL A 46 10.23 2.11 -5.81
C VAL A 46 11.11 2.91 -4.89
N LEU A 47 10.97 4.23 -4.92
CA LEU A 47 11.60 5.14 -3.98
C LEU A 47 10.52 5.68 -3.04
N LEU A 48 10.69 5.42 -1.74
CA LEU A 48 9.91 6.07 -0.70
C LEU A 48 10.73 7.16 -0.03
N ARG A 49 10.21 8.38 0.02
CA ARG A 49 10.75 9.48 0.80
C ARG A 49 9.77 9.82 1.93
N CYS A 50 10.23 9.63 3.16
CA CYS A 50 9.46 10.01 4.34
C CYS A 50 9.97 11.35 4.88
N GLN A 51 9.04 12.27 5.17
CA GLN A 51 9.34 13.57 5.75
C GLN A 51 8.38 13.86 6.91
N SER A 52 8.93 14.29 8.05
CA SER A 52 8.13 14.81 9.15
C SER A 52 7.87 16.30 8.89
N VAL A 53 6.60 16.70 8.88
CA VAL A 53 6.16 18.08 8.68
C VAL A 53 5.15 18.41 9.78
N GLY A 54 5.62 19.06 10.85
CA GLY A 54 4.81 19.32 12.04
C GLY A 54 4.27 18.02 12.66
N GLU A 55 2.95 17.98 12.87
CA GLU A 55 2.20 16.83 13.43
C GLU A 55 1.94 15.69 12.43
N PHE A 56 2.48 15.77 11.22
CA PHE A 56 2.24 14.79 10.16
C PHE A 56 3.54 14.16 9.67
N MET A 57 3.49 12.87 9.38
CA MET A 57 4.47 12.19 8.57
C MET A 57 3.94 12.06 7.14
N VAL A 58 4.59 12.73 6.20
CA VAL A 58 4.26 12.65 4.78
C VAL A 58 5.19 11.64 4.11
N VAL A 59 4.61 10.69 3.40
CA VAL A 59 5.31 9.68 2.63
C VAL A 59 5.04 9.93 1.16
N TYR A 60 6.11 10.10 0.40
CA TYR A 60 6.09 10.20 -1.04
C TYR A 60 6.61 8.89 -1.63
N GLY A 61 5.82 8.24 -2.47
CA GLY A 61 6.23 7.07 -3.23
C GLY A 61 6.28 7.36 -4.71
N SER A 62 7.36 6.98 -5.36
CA SER A 62 7.52 7.08 -6.81
C SER A 62 8.15 5.82 -7.36
N VAL A 63 7.76 5.43 -8.57
CA VAL A 63 8.40 4.34 -9.31
C VAL A 63 9.38 4.93 -10.33
N GLN A 64 10.61 4.44 -10.34
CA GLN A 64 11.61 4.79 -11.35
C GLN A 64 11.05 4.45 -12.74
N GLY A 65 11.29 5.31 -13.73
CA GLY A 65 10.66 5.18 -15.05
C GLY A 65 9.24 5.76 -15.16
N SER A 66 8.64 6.26 -14.06
CA SER A 66 7.35 6.97 -14.09
C SER A 66 7.47 8.39 -13.51
N SER A 67 6.58 9.28 -13.99
CA SER A 67 6.37 10.61 -13.41
C SER A 67 5.29 10.63 -12.33
N GLN A 68 4.62 9.50 -12.08
CA GLN A 68 3.55 9.41 -11.08
C GLN A 68 4.13 9.37 -9.67
N ILE A 69 3.58 10.21 -8.78
CA ILE A 69 3.97 10.29 -7.38
C ILE A 69 2.73 10.08 -6.51
N PHE A 70 2.80 9.09 -5.63
CA PHE A 70 1.80 8.84 -4.61
C PHE A 70 2.19 9.54 -3.32
N ARG A 71 1.23 10.25 -2.72
CA ARG A 71 1.43 10.96 -1.45
C ARG A 71 0.47 10.42 -0.40
N LEU A 72 1.02 10.03 0.74
CA LEU A 72 0.28 9.65 1.94
C LEU A 72 0.66 10.59 3.08
N SER A 73 -0.32 11.07 3.85
CA SER A 73 -0.09 11.95 5.00
C SER A 73 -0.68 11.30 6.24
N LEU A 74 0.18 10.92 7.20
CA LEU A 74 -0.20 10.24 8.43
C LEU A 74 -0.12 11.21 9.61
N SER A 75 -1.21 11.40 10.34
CA SER A 75 -1.21 12.20 11.57
C SER A 75 -0.55 11.44 12.72
N ILE A 76 0.47 12.05 13.33
CA ILE A 76 1.20 11.45 14.46
C ILE A 76 0.26 11.23 15.65
N SER A 77 -0.51 12.25 16.02
CA SER A 77 -1.47 12.21 17.14
C SER A 77 -2.63 11.22 16.96
N LYS A 78 -3.02 10.93 15.71
CA LYS A 78 -4.08 9.95 15.39
C LYS A 78 -3.60 8.52 15.65
N PHE A 79 -2.35 8.24 15.31
CA PHE A 79 -1.85 6.86 15.25
C PHE A 79 -0.90 6.48 16.37
N LEU A 80 -0.16 7.42 16.96
CA LEU A 80 0.73 7.15 18.09
C LEU A 80 0.00 7.38 19.41
N GLY A 81 0.15 6.42 20.33
CA GLY A 81 -0.31 6.54 21.71
C GLY A 81 0.52 7.53 22.51
N GLU A 82 -0.08 8.19 23.49
CA GLU A 82 0.70 8.84 24.55
C GLU A 82 1.35 7.73 25.39
N GLN A 83 2.63 7.91 25.71
CA GLN A 83 3.41 6.90 26.42
C GLN A 83 3.00 6.90 27.90
N ASP A 84 1.89 6.23 28.23
CA ASP A 84 1.50 6.00 29.61
C ASP A 84 2.22 4.75 30.14
N GLN A 85 2.81 4.85 31.34
CA GLN A 85 3.84 3.91 31.86
C GLN A 85 3.35 2.45 32.06
N ALA A 86 2.09 2.15 31.79
CA ALA A 86 1.46 0.87 32.03
C ALA A 86 0.99 0.11 30.77
N SER A 87 1.11 0.67 29.55
CA SER A 87 0.68 -0.05 28.33
C SER A 87 1.61 0.14 27.14
N PHE A 88 2.10 -0.98 26.59
CA PHE A 88 2.97 -1.02 25.41
C PHE A 88 2.23 -0.83 24.07
N SER A 89 1.08 -0.15 24.04
CA SER A 89 0.41 0.15 22.77
C SER A 89 1.07 1.35 22.08
N LEU A 90 2.16 1.08 21.35
CA LEU A 90 2.87 2.07 20.53
C LEU A 90 1.95 2.76 19.51
N TYR A 91 0.88 2.07 19.07
CA TYR A 91 -0.11 2.57 18.14
C TYR A 91 -1.50 2.56 18.77
N LYS A 92 -2.27 3.65 18.61
CA LYS A 92 -3.69 3.73 19.05
C LYS A 92 -4.58 2.78 18.25
N ASP A 93 -4.36 2.71 16.94
CA ASP A 93 -5.09 1.84 16.03
C ASP A 93 -4.16 1.33 14.92
N ALA A 94 -3.53 0.19 15.19
CA ALA A 94 -2.58 -0.43 14.26
C ALA A 94 -3.27 -0.93 12.97
N PHE A 95 -4.52 -1.38 13.06
CA PHE A 95 -5.25 -1.90 11.90
C PHE A 95 -5.67 -0.77 10.96
N ALA A 96 -6.19 0.34 11.49
CA ALA A 96 -6.50 1.50 10.68
C ALA A 96 -5.24 2.09 10.04
N LEU A 97 -4.12 2.15 10.78
CA LEU A 97 -2.84 2.59 10.23
C LEU A 97 -2.38 1.69 9.08
N TRP A 98 -2.38 0.38 9.29
CA TRP A 98 -2.02 -0.61 8.28
C TRP A 98 -2.88 -0.46 7.02
N LYS A 99 -4.20 -0.40 7.19
CA LYS A 99 -5.15 -0.25 6.08
C LYS A 99 -4.92 1.06 5.32
N GLU A 100 -4.72 2.16 6.03
CA GLU A 100 -4.50 3.48 5.43
C GLU A 100 -3.20 3.51 4.61
N ILE A 101 -2.13 2.86 5.09
CA ILE A 101 -0.88 2.70 4.33
C ILE A 101 -1.09 1.79 3.12
N LYS A 102 -1.71 0.62 3.33
CA LYS A 102 -1.93 -0.41 2.31
C LYS A 102 -2.73 0.10 1.12
N ASP A 103 -3.89 0.69 1.39
CA ASP A 103 -4.86 1.08 0.37
C ASP A 103 -4.43 2.34 -0.41
N ASN A 104 -3.76 3.28 0.27
CA ASN A 104 -3.45 4.59 -0.32
C ASN A 104 -2.03 4.72 -0.87
N LEU A 105 -1.11 3.83 -0.49
CA LEU A 105 0.29 3.91 -0.90
C LEU A 105 0.78 2.59 -1.51
N THR A 106 0.81 1.52 -0.71
CA THR A 106 1.55 0.29 -1.06
C THR A 106 0.95 -0.45 -2.24
N LEU A 107 -0.37 -0.67 -2.25
CA LEU A 107 -1.04 -1.36 -3.36
C LEU A 107 -0.96 -0.57 -4.67
N ARG A 108 -1.05 0.76 -4.60
CA ARG A 108 -0.95 1.62 -5.79
C ARG A 108 0.45 1.59 -6.39
N LEU A 109 1.47 1.65 -5.54
CA LEU A 109 2.87 1.49 -5.96
C LEU A 109 3.13 0.12 -6.57
N LEU A 110 2.56 -0.93 -5.98
CA LEU A 110 2.71 -2.30 -6.46
C LEU A 110 2.09 -2.47 -7.85
N MET A 111 0.85 -2.01 -8.04
CA MET A 111 0.18 -2.06 -9.34
C MET A 111 0.96 -1.30 -10.41
N LEU A 112 1.39 -0.07 -10.12
CA LEU A 112 2.16 0.75 -11.07
C LEU A 112 3.51 0.11 -11.40
N LEU A 113 4.21 -0.45 -10.39
CA LEU A 113 5.47 -1.14 -10.62
C LEU A 113 5.29 -2.38 -11.51
N CYS A 114 4.25 -3.20 -11.26
CA CYS A 114 3.94 -4.34 -12.09
C CYS A 114 3.64 -3.92 -13.54
N GLU A 115 2.86 -2.86 -13.73
CA GLU A 115 2.53 -2.31 -15.06
C GLU A 115 3.80 -1.88 -15.83
N ILE A 116 4.68 -1.10 -15.20
CA ILE A 116 5.94 -0.63 -15.81
C ILE A 116 6.88 -1.79 -16.10
N ALA A 117 6.94 -2.77 -15.21
CA ALA A 117 7.80 -3.93 -15.35
C ALA A 117 7.24 -5.00 -16.30
N GLY A 118 6.01 -4.83 -16.83
CA GLY A 118 5.33 -5.84 -17.63
C GLY A 118 5.00 -7.13 -16.86
N LEU A 119 4.93 -7.06 -15.53
CA LEU A 119 4.57 -8.17 -14.67
C LEU A 119 3.04 -8.30 -14.59
N PRO A 120 2.52 -9.52 -14.35
CA PRO A 120 1.10 -9.68 -14.05
C PRO A 120 0.74 -8.84 -12.82
N LEU A 121 -0.43 -8.19 -12.88
CA LEU A 121 -0.96 -7.45 -11.74
C LEU A 121 -1.14 -8.38 -10.53
N PRO A 122 -0.96 -7.89 -9.30
CA PRO A 122 -1.19 -8.67 -8.10
C PRO A 122 -2.60 -9.24 -8.09
N ALA A 123 -2.77 -10.46 -7.58
CA ALA A 123 -4.08 -11.11 -7.50
C ALA A 123 -5.09 -10.18 -6.81
N CYS A 124 -6.02 -9.65 -7.60
CA CYS A 124 -7.05 -8.75 -7.16
C CYS A 124 -8.39 -9.19 -7.74
N PHE A 125 -9.49 -8.75 -7.11
CA PHE A 125 -10.83 -9.15 -7.53
C PHE A 125 -11.09 -8.89 -9.02
N GLN A 126 -10.50 -7.83 -9.58
CA GLN A 126 -10.64 -7.46 -11.00
C GLN A 126 -10.02 -8.48 -11.96
N ILE A 127 -9.00 -9.24 -11.54
CA ILE A 127 -8.32 -10.25 -12.37
C ILE A 127 -9.08 -11.57 -12.39
N LEU A 128 -9.98 -11.81 -11.43
CA LEU A 128 -10.74 -13.06 -11.37
C LEU A 128 -11.64 -13.22 -12.62
N PRO A 129 -11.77 -14.45 -13.16
CA PRO A 129 -12.81 -14.77 -14.14
C PRO A 129 -14.20 -14.35 -13.65
N THR A 130 -15.05 -13.94 -14.57
CA THR A 130 -16.41 -13.44 -14.28
C THR A 130 -17.21 -14.43 -13.44
N GLU A 131 -17.08 -15.72 -13.71
CA GLU A 131 -17.77 -16.79 -12.97
C GLU A 131 -17.36 -16.83 -11.50
N LEU A 132 -16.07 -16.59 -11.19
CA LEU A 132 -15.58 -16.54 -9.82
C LEU A 132 -16.01 -15.24 -9.12
N LYS A 133 -16.02 -14.11 -9.85
CA LYS A 133 -16.53 -12.84 -9.33
C LYS A 133 -17.99 -12.97 -8.90
N MET A 134 -18.85 -13.52 -9.76
CA MET A 134 -20.28 -13.72 -9.45
C MET A 134 -20.49 -14.66 -8.26
N LYS A 135 -19.79 -15.81 -8.22
CA LYS A 135 -19.88 -16.71 -7.06
C LYS A 135 -19.52 -16.03 -5.75
N ILE A 136 -18.48 -15.19 -5.74
CA ILE A 136 -18.11 -14.44 -4.53
C ILE A 136 -19.24 -13.48 -4.14
N LEU A 137 -19.87 -12.79 -5.10
CA LEU A 137 -21.00 -11.89 -4.83
C LEU A 137 -22.24 -12.64 -4.32
N GLU A 138 -22.51 -13.86 -4.78
CA GLU A 138 -23.61 -14.71 -4.30
C GLU A 138 -23.49 -15.07 -2.81
N PHE A 139 -22.26 -15.12 -2.28
CA PHE A 139 -22.02 -15.37 -0.85
C PHE A 139 -22.19 -14.12 0.04
N LEU A 140 -22.39 -12.95 -0.56
CA LEU A 140 -22.52 -11.70 0.19
C LEU A 140 -24.00 -11.37 0.47
N PRO A 141 -24.32 -10.75 1.63
CA PRO A 141 -25.65 -10.22 1.88
C PRO A 141 -26.05 -9.19 0.82
N ALA A 142 -27.36 -9.12 0.51
CA ALA A 142 -27.89 -8.20 -0.50
C ALA A 142 -27.49 -6.72 -0.27
N LEU A 143 -27.38 -6.30 1.01
CA LEU A 143 -26.91 -4.97 1.36
C LEU A 143 -25.46 -4.73 0.90
N ASP A 144 -24.57 -5.70 1.07
CA ASP A 144 -23.17 -5.56 0.69
C ASP A 144 -23.00 -5.63 -0.83
N VAL A 145 -23.78 -6.46 -1.52
CA VAL A 145 -23.84 -6.50 -3.00
C VAL A 145 -24.25 -5.14 -3.55
N ALA A 146 -25.30 -4.52 -2.96
CA ALA A 146 -25.73 -3.18 -3.35
C ALA A 146 -24.62 -2.14 -3.16
N ARG A 147 -23.84 -2.21 -2.07
CA ARG A 147 -22.70 -1.30 -1.83
C ARG A 147 -21.58 -1.50 -2.85
N ILE A 148 -21.28 -2.76 -3.20
CA ILE A 148 -20.24 -3.10 -4.19
C ILE A 148 -20.63 -2.61 -5.60
N SER A 149 -21.91 -2.68 -5.96
CA SER A 149 -22.44 -2.19 -7.25
C SER A 149 -22.22 -0.69 -7.48
N MET A 150 -21.97 0.09 -6.42
CA MET A 150 -21.71 1.52 -6.50
C MET A 150 -20.23 1.86 -6.74
N VAL A 151 -19.32 0.89 -6.63
CA VAL A 151 -17.86 1.12 -6.68
C VAL A 151 -17.33 1.22 -8.11
N SER A 152 -17.89 0.46 -9.06
CA SER A 152 -17.51 0.54 -10.48
C SER A 152 -18.66 0.15 -11.41
N SER A 153 -18.57 0.52 -12.69
CA SER A 153 -19.53 0.10 -13.71
C SER A 153 -19.54 -1.40 -13.95
N GLU A 154 -18.37 -2.05 -13.89
CA GLU A 154 -18.24 -3.51 -13.99
C GLU A 154 -18.97 -4.20 -12.83
N LEU A 155 -18.70 -3.78 -11.60
CA LEU A 155 -19.35 -4.36 -10.41
C LEU A 155 -20.85 -4.09 -10.38
N ARG A 156 -21.28 -2.95 -10.91
CA ARG A 156 -22.70 -2.66 -11.09
C ARG A 156 -23.38 -3.65 -12.02
N PHE A 157 -22.70 -4.01 -13.11
CA PHE A 157 -23.21 -5.00 -14.06
C PHE A 157 -23.23 -6.42 -13.45
N LEU A 158 -22.21 -6.78 -12.67
CA LEU A 158 -22.12 -8.10 -12.03
C LEU A 158 -23.06 -8.28 -10.83
N ALA A 159 -23.54 -7.20 -10.24
CA ALA A 159 -24.45 -7.19 -9.10
C ALA A 159 -25.93 -7.10 -9.49
N ALA A 160 -26.23 -7.00 -10.79
CA ALA A 160 -27.59 -6.94 -11.35
C ALA A 160 -28.15 -8.35 -11.58
#